data_AF-A0A895G8F8-F1
#
_entry.id   AF-A0A895G8F8-F1
#
_cell.length_a   1.000
_cell.length_b   1.000
_cell.length_c   1.000
_cell.angle_alpha   90.00
_cell.angle_beta   90.00
_cell.angle_gamma   90.00
#
_symmetry.space_group_name_H-M   'P 1'
#
loop_
_entity.id
_entity.type
_entity.pdbx_description
1 polymer ?
#
loop_
_entity_poly.entity_id
_entity_poly.type
_entity_poly.pdbx_seq_one_letter_code
_entity_poly.pdbx_strand_id
1 'polypeptide(L)' 'MPTVKQLIRNARQPIRNARKSAALKGCPQRRGTCARVYMTYLSTFPLSTPKNPTLPYVKLPEYDNMGSKSQKNK' A
#
# COMPACT_ATOMS: atom_id res chain seq x y z
N MET A 1 -17.69 -8.39 -38.74
CA MET A 1 -17.00 -7.08 -38.72
C MET A 1 -18.06 -5.98 -38.67
N PRO A 2 -17.98 -4.99 -37.77
CA PRO A 2 -19.02 -3.98 -37.65
C PRO A 2 -18.98 -2.98 -38.81
N THR A 3 -20.16 -2.60 -39.29
CA THR A 3 -20.32 -1.62 -40.37
C THR A 3 -20.22 -0.18 -39.85
N VAL A 4 -19.87 0.78 -40.72
CA VAL A 4 -19.72 2.20 -40.33
C VAL A 4 -21.01 2.76 -39.71
N LYS A 5 -22.18 2.39 -40.23
CA LYS A 5 -23.49 2.78 -39.65
C LYS A 5 -23.69 2.28 -38.21
N GLN A 6 -23.15 1.11 -37.87
CA GLN A 6 -23.20 0.58 -36.50
C GLN A 6 -22.28 1.36 -35.56
N LEU A 7 -21.10 1.78 -36.04
CA LEU A 7 -20.16 2.59 -35.26
C LEU A 7 -20.64 4.03 -35.04
N ILE A 8 -21.38 4.60 -36.00
CA ILE A 8 -22.02 5.91 -35.87
C ILE A 8 -23.11 5.88 -34.79
N ARG A 9 -23.93 4.82 -34.74
CA ARG A 9 -24.98 4.67 -33.73
C ARG A 9 -24.41 4.27 -32.36
N ASN A 10 -23.43 3.38 -32.35
CA ASN A 10 -22.80 2.84 -31.15
C ASN A 10 -21.27 2.98 -31.29
N ALA A 11 -20.73 4.06 -30.75
CA ALA A 11 -19.29 4.28 -30.72
C ALA A 11 -18.59 3.21 -29.86
N ARG A 12 -17.39 2.79 -30.27
CA ARG A 12 -16.59 1.86 -29.47
C ARG A 12 -16.16 2.53 -28.17
N GLN A 13 -16.39 1.86 -27.06
CA GLN A 13 -15.95 2.32 -25.76
C GLN A 13 -14.57 1.72 -25.43
N PRO A 14 -13.61 2.51 -24.94
CA PRO A 14 -12.34 1.97 -24.49
C PRO A 14 -12.53 1.12 -23.24
N ILE A 15 -11.80 0.01 -23.14
CA ILE A 15 -11.79 -0.86 -21.96
C ILE A 15 -11.08 -0.11 -20.83
N ARG A 16 -11.78 0.11 -19.71
CA ARG A 16 -11.20 0.75 -18.53
C ARG A 16 -10.42 -0.27 -17.70
N ASN A 17 -9.10 -0.10 -17.63
CA ASN A 17 -8.23 -0.94 -16.80
C ASN A 17 -8.06 -0.34 -15.40
N ALA A 18 -8.34 -1.12 -14.36
CA ALA A 18 -8.06 -0.73 -12.98
C ALA A 18 -6.58 -0.95 -12.63
N ARG A 19 -5.97 0.02 -11.94
CA ARG A 19 -4.58 -0.09 -11.50
C ARG A 19 -4.52 -0.86 -10.17
N LYS A 20 -3.75 -1.94 -10.13
CA LYS A 20 -3.52 -2.75 -8.92
C LYS A 20 -2.90 -1.92 -7.76
N SER A 21 -2.16 -0.86 -8.10
CA SER A 21 -1.47 0.04 -7.16
C SER A 21 -2.15 1.41 -7.03
N ALA A 22 -3.39 1.43 -6.53
CA ALA A 22 -4.16 2.68 -6.35
C ALA A 22 -3.53 3.66 -5.35
N ALA A 23 -2.90 3.15 -4.28
CA ALA A 23 -2.31 3.97 -3.21
C ALA A 23 -1.22 4.94 -3.70
N LEU A 24 -0.49 4.57 -4.77
CA LEU A 24 0.60 5.38 -5.33
C LEU A 24 0.12 6.61 -6.11
N LYS A 25 -1.16 6.67 -6.54
CA LYS A 25 -1.77 7.75 -7.35
C LYS A 25 -0.85 8.33 -8.45
N GLY A 26 -0.07 7.50 -9.13
CA GLY A 26 0.83 7.95 -10.21
C GLY A 26 2.25 8.33 -9.79
N CYS A 27 2.56 8.42 -8.50
CA CYS A 27 3.92 8.68 -8.02
C CYS A 27 4.79 7.41 -8.06
N PRO A 28 6.12 7.51 -8.29
CA PRO A 28 7.02 6.36 -8.23
C PRO A 28 7.14 5.78 -6.81
N GLN A 29 7.09 6.63 -5.78
CA GLN A 29 7.09 6.21 -4.37
C GLN A 29 6.28 7.19 -3.52
N ARG A 30 5.74 6.72 -2.38
CA ARG A 30 5.04 7.54 -1.38
C ARG A 30 5.49 7.18 0.02
N ARG A 31 5.69 8.19 0.86
CA ARG A 31 6.02 8.02 2.29
C ARG A 31 4.75 7.73 3.09
N GLY A 32 4.86 6.85 4.08
CA GLY A 32 3.81 6.54 5.03
C GLY A 32 4.42 6.08 6.36
N THR A 33 3.63 6.14 7.44
CA THR A 33 4.03 5.68 8.77
C THR A 33 3.42 4.31 9.06
N CYS A 34 4.14 3.45 9.78
CA CYS A 34 3.67 2.11 10.14
C CYS A 34 2.63 2.23 11.26
N ALA A 35 1.38 1.82 10.99
CA ALA A 35 0.34 1.81 12.01
C ALA A 35 0.53 0.66 13.03
N ARG A 36 0.98 -0.50 12.55
CA ARG A 36 1.29 -1.69 13.37
C ARG A 36 2.39 -2.51 12.68
N VAL A 37 3.19 -3.21 13.48
CA VAL A 37 4.24 -4.10 13.02
C VAL A 37 3.92 -5.50 13.49
N TYR A 38 3.73 -6.41 12.54
CA TYR A 38 3.45 -7.80 12.79
C TYR A 38 4.37 -8.66 11.92
N MET A 39 4.66 -9.87 12.40
CA MET A 39 5.36 -10.86 11.60
C MET A 39 4.32 -11.74 10.90
N THR A 40 4.35 -11.77 9.57
CA THR A 40 3.49 -12.64 8.76
C THR A 40 4.29 -13.86 8.33
N TYR A 41 3.81 -15.06 8.64
CA TYR A 41 4.38 -16.29 8.10
C TYR A 41 3.81 -16.55 6.70
N LEU A 42 4.66 -16.97 5.76
CA LEU A 42 4.25 -17.29 4.39
C LEU A 42 3.43 -18.59 4.40
N SER A 43 2.18 -18.53 3.96
CA SER A 43 1.29 -19.71 3.87
C SER A 43 1.61 -20.62 2.68
N THR A 44 2.58 -20.27 1.83
CA THR A 44 2.87 -20.96 0.56
C THR A 44 4.03 -21.96 0.64
N PHE A 45 4.71 -22.08 1.78
CA PHE A 45 5.78 -23.08 1.98
C PHE A 45 5.44 -24.04 3.13
N PRO A 46 5.49 -25.38 2.92
CA PRO A 46 5.33 -26.35 3.99
C PRO A 46 6.70 -26.62 4.65
N LEU A 47 7.35 -25.58 5.17
CA LEU A 47 8.58 -25.77 5.95
C LEU A 47 8.33 -25.23 7.36
N SER A 48 7.95 -26.17 8.23
CA SER A 48 7.99 -26.14 9.69
C SER A 48 7.59 -24.82 10.37
N THR A 49 6.42 -24.83 11.00
CA THR A 49 6.01 -23.82 11.96
C THR A 49 7.07 -23.63 13.06
N PRO A 50 7.39 -22.39 13.48
CA PRO A 50 8.11 -22.19 14.73
C PRO A 50 7.19 -22.59 15.89
N LYS A 51 7.59 -23.62 16.65
CA LYS A 51 6.87 -24.17 17.82
C LYS A 51 6.93 -23.26 19.07
N ASN A 52 6.77 -21.93 18.94
CA ASN A 52 6.57 -21.04 20.08
C ASN A 52 5.97 -19.69 19.65
N PRO A 53 4.69 -19.39 19.95
CA PRO A 53 4.05 -18.11 19.67
C PRO A 53 4.31 -17.06 20.77
N THR A 54 5.49 -17.05 21.39
CA THR A 54 5.83 -16.02 22.38
C THR A 54 6.41 -14.82 21.63
N LEU A 55 5.55 -13.82 21.42
CA LEU A 55 5.85 -12.52 20.83
C LEU A 55 7.18 -11.94 21.35
N PRO A 56 8.16 -11.57 20.50
CA PRO A 56 9.12 -10.57 20.92
C PRO A 56 8.39 -9.23 20.84
N TYR A 57 7.76 -8.81 21.94
CA TYR A 57 7.59 -7.38 22.20
C TYR A 57 9.02 -6.81 22.33
N VAL A 58 9.64 -6.48 21.20
CA VAL A 58 10.83 -5.63 21.22
C VAL A 58 10.33 -4.28 21.70
N LYS A 59 10.62 -3.98 22.95
CA LYS A 59 10.39 -2.67 23.55
C LYS A 59 11.08 -1.65 22.64
N LEU A 60 10.30 -0.92 21.83
CA LEU A 60 10.82 0.22 21.08
C LEU A 60 11.39 1.19 22.12
N PRO A 61 12.67 1.60 22.04
CA PRO A 61 13.13 2.71 22.85
C PRO A 61 12.24 3.91 22.53
N GLU A 62 11.68 4.54 23.57
CA GLU A 62 11.03 5.84 23.49
C GLU A 62 11.86 6.76 22.60
N TYR A 63 11.34 7.08 21.40
CA TYR A 63 11.81 8.23 20.64
C TYR A 63 11.15 9.48 21.23
N ASP A 64 11.45 9.75 22.50
CA ASP A 64 11.15 11.03 23.10
C ASP A 64 12.25 12.03 22.75
N ASN A 65 11.82 13.11 22.13
CA ASN A 65 12.48 14.41 22.10
C ASN A 65 13.88 14.49 21.48
N MET A 66 13.94 14.70 20.17
CA MET A 66 15.00 15.52 19.58
C MET A 66 14.45 16.51 18.55
N GLY A 67 14.36 17.77 18.99
CA GLY A 67 14.37 18.97 18.15
C GLY A 67 13.00 19.36 17.57
N SER A 68 12.58 20.61 17.59
CA SER A 68 13.13 21.85 18.12
C SER A 68 12.02 22.88 17.91
N LYS A 69 11.90 23.82 18.85
CA LYS A 69 11.08 25.02 18.71
C LYS A 69 11.38 25.69 17.37
N SER A 70 10.36 25.98 16.57
CA SER A 70 10.39 27.15 15.69
C SER A 70 9.05 27.85 15.76
N GLN A 71 9.13 29.07 16.28
CA GLN A 71 8.05 30.00 16.54
C GLN A 71 7.47 30.59 15.25
N LYS A 72 6.33 31.28 15.43
CA LYS A 72 5.66 32.28 14.56
C LYS A 72 4.55 31.66 13.70
N ASN A 73 3.26 31.79 14.06
CA ASN A 73 2.50 33.03 14.26
C ASN A 73 2.84 34.10 13.21
N LYS A 74 2.22 34.02 12.03
CA LYS A 74 1.50 35.13 11.40
C LYS A 74 0.65 34.60 10.24
#